data_AF-A0A0F9FCI2-F1
#
_entry.id   AF-A0A0F9FCI2-F1
#
_cell.length_a   1.000
_cell.length_b   1.000
_cell.length_c   1.000
_cell.angle_alpha   90.00
_cell.angle_beta   90.00
_cell.angle_gamma   90.00
#
_symmetry.space_group_name_H-M   'P 1'
#
loop_
_entity.id
_entity.type
_entity.pdbx_description
1 polymer ?
#
loop_
_entity_poly.entity_id
_entity_poly.type
_entity_poly.pdbx_seq_one_letter_code
_entity_poly.pdbx_strand_id
1 'polypeptide(L)'
;MPEFFAAFFGREVKTRFRASHFPFTEPSAEVDIQCSWEAGQVKVGEGDGWLEVLGSGMVHPSVLRAGGIDPDEWQGFAFGIGIDRLAMLKYGIPDLRAFFDSDLRWLRHYGFSALDVPTLHRGL
;
A
#
# COMPACT_ATOMS: atom_id res chain seq x y z
N MET A 1 7.33 5.12 6.60
CA MET A 1 6.04 4.51 6.15
C MET A 1 4.95 5.56 6.01
N PRO A 2 4.70 6.43 7.01
CA PRO A 2 3.82 7.60 6.84
C PRO A 2 4.16 8.43 5.59
N GLU A 3 5.45 8.60 5.30
CA GLU A 3 5.98 9.35 4.15
C GLU A 3 5.59 8.71 2.82
N PHE A 4 5.58 7.37 2.75
CA PHE A 4 5.16 6.64 1.56
C PHE A 4 3.69 6.93 1.25
N PHE A 5 2.81 6.82 2.24
CA PHE A 5 1.39 7.10 2.05
C PHE A 5 1.12 8.57 1.77
N ALA A 6 1.86 9.47 2.42
CA ALA A 6 1.75 10.90 2.16
C ALA A 6 2.12 11.24 0.71
N ALA A 7 3.23 10.69 0.21
CA ALA A 7 3.63 10.84 -1.18
C ALA A 7 2.64 10.17 -2.14
N PHE A 8 2.14 8.97 -1.81
CA PHE A 8 1.25 8.22 -2.70
C PHE A 8 -0.13 8.86 -2.86
N PHE A 9 -0.74 9.31 -1.76
CA PHE A 9 -2.06 9.94 -1.74
C PHE A 9 -2.02 11.46 -1.91
N GLY A 10 -0.84 12.08 -1.92
CA GLY A 10 -0.68 13.53 -2.10
C GLY A 10 -1.20 14.37 -0.92
N ARG A 11 -1.36 13.77 0.26
CA ARG A 11 -1.86 14.39 1.49
C ARG A 11 -1.35 13.66 2.72
N GLU A 12 -1.34 14.29 3.88
CA GLU A 12 -1.02 13.58 5.13
C GLU A 12 -2.05 12.49 5.42
N VAL A 13 -1.57 11.29 5.77
CA VAL A 13 -2.39 10.14 6.11
C VAL A 13 -1.86 9.55 7.42
N LYS A 14 -2.69 9.50 8.46
CA LYS A 14 -2.31 8.85 9.72
C LYS A 14 -2.21 7.35 9.49
N THR A 15 -1.13 6.76 9.98
CA THR A 15 -0.87 5.32 9.92
C THR A 15 -0.87 4.71 11.32
N ARG A 16 -1.37 3.49 11.46
CA ARG A 16 -1.31 2.72 12.70
C ARG A 16 -0.73 1.34 12.42
N PHE A 17 0.18 0.90 13.28
CA PHE A 17 0.75 -0.45 13.25
C PHE A 17 0.03 -1.32 14.27
N ARG A 18 -0.40 -2.50 13.84
CA ARG A 18 -0.97 -3.54 14.73
C ARG A 18 -0.11 -4.78 14.64
N ALA A 19 0.21 -5.39 15.78
CA ALA A 19 0.94 -6.65 15.82
C ALA A 19 0.20 -7.70 14.98
N SER A 20 0.94 -8.40 14.12
CA SER A 20 0.44 -9.50 13.30
C SER A 20 1.53 -10.58 13.22
N HIS A 21 1.38 -11.57 12.36
CA HIS A 21 2.35 -12.64 12.18
C HIS A 21 2.54 -12.97 10.70
N PHE A 22 3.77 -12.84 10.22
CA PHE A 22 4.20 -13.34 8.91
C PHE A 22 5.46 -14.21 9.09
N PRO A 23 5.55 -15.43 8.51
CA PRO A 23 6.66 -16.35 8.76
C PRO A 23 8.05 -15.82 8.39
N PHE A 24 8.12 -14.80 7.55
CA PHE A 24 9.36 -14.20 7.03
C PHE A 24 9.76 -12.90 7.74
N THR A 25 8.98 -12.43 8.73
CA THR A 25 9.30 -11.26 9.56
C THR A 25 9.05 -11.48 11.04
N GLU A 26 9.92 -10.92 11.90
CA GLU A 26 9.75 -10.92 13.37
C GLU A 26 10.51 -9.73 14.00
N PRO A 27 9.85 -8.79 14.69
CA PRO A 27 8.39 -8.68 14.86
C PRO A 27 7.67 -8.31 13.56
N SER A 28 6.39 -8.70 13.47
CA SER A 28 5.49 -8.47 12.34
C SER A 28 4.36 -7.49 12.69
N ALA A 29 3.94 -6.69 11.71
CA ALA A 29 2.87 -5.72 11.86
C ALA A 29 2.02 -5.54 10.59
N GLU A 30 0.70 -5.51 10.76
CA GLU A 30 -0.23 -4.94 9.79
C GLU A 30 -0.24 -3.42 9.92
N VAL A 31 -0.45 -2.73 8.80
CA VAL A 31 -0.53 -1.27 8.76
C VAL A 31 -1.91 -0.85 8.27
N ASP A 32 -2.58 -0.07 9.11
CA ASP A 32 -3.84 0.58 8.80
C ASP A 32 -3.61 2.05 8.48
N ILE A 33 -4.45 2.62 7.61
CA ILE A 33 -4.52 4.06 7.34
C ILE A 33 -5.86 4.63 7.79
N GLN A 34 -5.86 5.90 8.18
CA GLN A 34 -7.07 6.63 8.55
C GLN A 34 -7.98 6.83 7.33
N CYS A 35 -9.28 6.62 7.52
CA CYS A 35 -10.28 6.81 6.48
C CYS A 35 -11.69 7.12 7.00
N SER A 36 -12.51 7.75 6.16
CA SER A 36 -13.96 7.88 6.34
C SER A 36 -14.70 7.03 5.31
N TRP A 37 -15.95 6.69 5.63
CA TRP A 37 -16.85 5.96 4.76
C TRP A 37 -18.05 6.85 4.44
N GLU A 38 -18.23 7.22 3.18
CA GLU A 38 -19.29 8.12 2.73
C GLU A 38 -19.93 7.58 1.45
N ALA A 39 -21.24 7.36 1.47
CA ALA A 39 -22.02 6.89 0.31
C ALA A 39 -21.42 5.65 -0.41
N GLY A 40 -20.81 4.73 0.36
CA GLY A 40 -20.18 3.52 -0.18
C GLY A 40 -18.76 3.72 -0.74
N GLN A 41 -18.17 4.89 -0.56
CA GLN A 41 -16.78 5.20 -0.94
C GLN A 41 -15.91 5.43 0.29
N VAL A 42 -14.64 5.05 0.18
CA VAL A 42 -13.61 5.28 1.21
C VAL A 42 -12.84 6.55 0.86
N LYS A 43 -12.76 7.49 1.80
CA LYS A 43 -11.88 8.67 1.67
C LYS A 43 -10.68 8.52 2.60
N VAL A 44 -9.49 8.47 2.02
CA VAL A 44 -8.23 8.32 2.76
C VAL A 44 -7.81 9.64 3.40
N GLY A 45 -7.36 9.59 4.65
CA GLY A 45 -6.86 10.75 5.40
C GLY A 45 -7.96 11.61 6.05
N GLU A 46 -9.20 11.11 6.12
CA GLU A 46 -10.36 11.79 6.70
C GLU A 46 -11.06 10.90 7.72
N GLY A 47 -11.86 11.47 8.63
CA GLY A 47 -12.64 10.72 9.62
C GLY A 47 -11.81 9.96 10.67
N ASP A 48 -12.46 9.08 11.44
CA ASP A 48 -11.85 8.35 12.57
C ASP A 48 -11.76 6.83 12.34
N GLY A 49 -12.12 6.37 11.14
CA GLY A 49 -12.04 4.98 10.74
C GLY A 49 -10.61 4.56 10.40
N TRP A 50 -10.38 3.25 10.39
CA TRP A 50 -9.10 2.64 10.04
C TRP A 50 -9.32 1.53 9.03
N LEU A 51 -8.46 1.48 8.01
CA LEU A 51 -8.46 0.46 6.98
C LEU A 51 -7.08 -0.15 6.83
N GLU A 52 -6.97 -1.45 7.01
CA GLU A 52 -5.75 -2.21 6.71
C GLU A 52 -5.37 -2.07 5.23
N VAL A 53 -4.09 -1.84 4.94
CA VAL A 53 -3.61 -1.66 3.56
C VAL A 53 -2.33 -2.42 3.22
N LEU A 54 -1.51 -2.79 4.20
CA LEU A 54 -0.30 -3.57 3.95
C LEU A 54 0.15 -4.38 5.17
N GLY A 55 1.01 -5.37 4.92
CA GLY A 55 1.78 -6.09 5.95
C GLY A 55 3.25 -5.66 5.95
N SER A 56 3.90 -5.69 7.11
CA SER A 56 5.29 -5.27 7.30
C SER A 56 5.96 -5.99 8.48
N GLY A 57 7.27 -5.88 8.58
CA GLY A 57 8.00 -6.33 9.76
C GLY A 57 9.52 -6.32 9.57
N MET A 58 10.25 -6.66 10.63
CA MET A 58 11.70 -6.88 10.56
C MET A 58 11.98 -8.23 9.92
N VAL A 59 12.87 -8.31 8.93
CA VAL A 59 13.17 -9.57 8.23
C VAL A 59 13.68 -10.61 9.23
N HIS A 60 13.06 -11.79 9.23
CA HIS A 60 13.41 -12.85 10.17
C HIS A 60 14.86 -13.33 9.95
N PRO A 61 15.68 -13.57 10.99
CA PRO A 61 17.08 -13.97 10.84
C PRO A 61 17.31 -15.20 9.97
N SER A 62 16.38 -16.17 9.98
CA SER A 62 16.46 -17.34 9.10
C SER A 62 16.33 -17.01 7.61
N VAL A 63 15.62 -15.93 7.25
CA VAL A 63 15.54 -15.44 5.87
C VAL A 63 16.87 -14.82 5.44
N LEU A 64 17.49 -14.01 6.31
CA LEU A 64 18.82 -13.44 6.07
C LEU A 64 19.88 -14.55 5.88
N ARG A 65 19.90 -15.53 6.78
CA ARG A 65 20.80 -16.69 6.68
C ARG A 65 20.59 -17.48 5.39
N ALA A 66 19.33 -17.70 4.98
CA ALA A 66 19.02 -18.37 3.72
C ALA A 66 19.51 -17.58 2.49
N GLY A 67 19.61 -16.25 2.59
CA GLY A 67 20.19 -15.36 1.58
C GLY A 67 21.71 -15.17 1.68
N GLY A 68 22.40 -15.86 2.61
CA GLY A 68 23.84 -15.72 2.81
C GLY A 68 24.27 -14.43 3.54
N ILE A 69 23.35 -13.81 4.29
CA ILE A 69 23.59 -12.58 5.05
C ILE A 69 23.65 -12.91 6.54
N ASP A 70 24.70 -12.41 7.23
CA ASP A 70 24.87 -12.56 8.68
C ASP A 70 23.90 -11.63 9.44
N PRO A 71 22.92 -12.16 10.19
CA PRO A 71 21.94 -11.35 10.94
C PRO A 71 22.52 -10.63 12.17
N ASP A 72 23.73 -10.98 12.62
CA ASP A 72 24.39 -10.27 13.72
C ASP A 72 25.12 -9.01 13.23
N GLU A 73 25.44 -8.95 11.94
CA GLU A 73 26.01 -7.76 11.28
C GLU A 73 24.94 -6.92 10.58
N TRP A 74 23.93 -7.56 9.97
CA TRP A 74 22.93 -6.89 9.14
C TRP A 74 21.49 -7.12 9.61
N GLN A 75 20.70 -6.06 9.55
CA GLN A 75 19.26 -6.08 9.81
C GLN A 75 18.50 -5.59 8.58
N GLY A 76 17.24 -6.00 8.48
CA GLY A 76 16.37 -5.57 7.37
C GLY A 76 14.93 -5.42 7.83
N PHE A 77 14.16 -4.66 7.07
CA PHE A 77 12.71 -4.60 7.18
C PHE A 77 12.09 -4.94 5.82
N ALA A 78 10.90 -5.52 5.83
CA ALA A 78 10.13 -5.82 4.65
C ALA A 78 8.71 -5.28 4.80
N PHE A 79 8.09 -4.96 3.66
CA PHE A 79 6.68 -4.60 3.59
C PHE A 79 6.11 -5.07 2.25
N GLY A 80 4.83 -5.40 2.24
CA GLY A 80 4.14 -5.92 1.06
C GLY A 80 2.77 -5.27 0.90
N ILE A 81 2.48 -4.78 -0.30
CA ILE A 81 1.26 -4.04 -0.61
C ILE A 81 0.58 -4.56 -1.86
N GLY A 82 -0.76 -4.58 -1.85
CA GLY A 82 -1.56 -4.85 -3.04
C GLY A 82 -1.73 -3.58 -3.86
N ILE A 83 -1.13 -3.55 -5.06
CA ILE A 83 -1.21 -2.39 -5.96
C ILE A 83 -2.65 -2.10 -6.39
N ASP A 84 -3.47 -3.13 -6.60
CA ASP A 84 -4.87 -2.96 -7.00
C ASP A 84 -5.67 -2.30 -5.88
N ARG A 85 -5.45 -2.71 -4.63
CA ARG A 85 -6.11 -2.13 -3.45
C ARG A 85 -5.73 -0.66 -3.29
N LEU A 86 -4.46 -0.32 -3.44
CA LEU A 86 -4.01 1.08 -3.41
C LEU A 86 -4.61 1.92 -4.54
N ALA A 87 -4.64 1.38 -5.76
CA ALA A 87 -5.23 2.07 -6.91
C ALA A 87 -6.73 2.32 -6.70
N MET A 88 -7.46 1.33 -6.17
CA MET A 88 -8.87 1.48 -5.82
C MET A 88 -9.09 2.60 -4.81
N LEU A 89 -8.25 2.68 -3.77
CA LEU A 89 -8.35 3.74 -2.76
C LEU A 89 -7.96 5.12 -3.31
N LYS A 90 -6.93 5.19 -4.17
CA LYS A 90 -6.45 6.47 -4.73
C LYS A 90 -7.41 7.06 -5.76
N TYR A 91 -7.98 6.22 -6.62
CA TYR A 91 -8.83 6.65 -7.73
C TYR A 91 -10.33 6.43 -7.48
N GLY A 92 -10.71 5.94 -6.29
CA GLY A 92 -12.10 5.68 -5.94
C GLY A 92 -12.75 4.61 -6.82
N ILE A 93 -12.00 3.61 -7.25
CA ILE A 93 -12.50 2.54 -8.13
C ILE A 93 -13.30 1.54 -7.27
N PRO A 94 -14.60 1.34 -7.55
CA PRO A 94 -15.48 0.57 -6.67
C PRO A 94 -15.39 -0.95 -6.87
N ASP A 95 -14.84 -1.42 -7.98
CA ASP A 95 -14.83 -2.84 -8.36
C ASP A 95 -13.47 -3.28 -8.92
N LEU A 96 -12.87 -4.27 -8.26
CA LEU A 96 -11.58 -4.86 -8.64
C LEU A 96 -11.62 -5.53 -10.03
N ARG A 97 -12.77 -6.08 -10.43
CA ARG A 97 -12.90 -6.81 -11.71
C ARG A 97 -12.60 -5.94 -12.92
N ALA A 98 -12.87 -4.64 -12.80
CA ALA A 98 -12.67 -3.68 -13.87
C ALA A 98 -11.20 -3.60 -14.35
N PHE A 99 -10.22 -3.96 -13.50
CA PHE A 99 -8.81 -4.03 -13.91
C PHE A 99 -8.53 -5.15 -14.92
N PHE A 100 -9.38 -6.18 -15.00
CA PHE A 100 -9.15 -7.38 -15.80
C PHE A 100 -10.07 -7.48 -17.03
N ASP A 101 -11.15 -6.71 -17.08
CA ASP A 101 -12.15 -6.77 -18.15
C ASP A 101 -11.70 -6.14 -19.49
N SER A 102 -10.56 -5.44 -19.52
CA SER A 102 -10.01 -4.79 -20.73
C SER A 102 -10.98 -3.83 -21.45
N ASP A 103 -11.91 -3.20 -20.73
CA ASP A 103 -12.87 -2.25 -21.31
C ASP A 103 -12.19 -0.92 -21.68
N LEU A 104 -12.15 -0.61 -22.98
CA LEU A 104 -11.56 0.62 -23.49
C LEU A 104 -12.21 1.90 -22.94
N ARG A 105 -13.49 1.87 -22.53
CA ARG A 105 -14.16 3.02 -21.89
C ARG A 105 -13.59 3.27 -20.50
N TRP A 106 -13.38 2.19 -19.74
CA TRP A 106 -12.74 2.25 -18.43
C TRP A 106 -11.29 2.72 -18.55
N LEU A 107 -10.54 2.15 -19.49
CA LEU A 107 -9.15 2.55 -19.78
C LEU A 107 -9.04 4.01 -20.22
N ARG A 108 -10.03 4.56 -20.93
CA ARG A 108 -10.03 6.00 -21.25
C ARG A 108 -10.42 6.89 -20.08
N HIS A 109 -11.18 6.38 -19.11
CA HIS A 109 -11.61 7.15 -17.94
C HIS A 109 -10.56 7.17 -16.84
N TYR A 110 -9.96 6.02 -16.53
CA TYR A 110 -8.96 5.85 -15.46
C TYR A 110 -7.54 5.59 -15.96
N GLY A 111 -7.38 5.11 -17.20
CA GLY A 111 -6.08 4.72 -17.72
C GLY A 111 -5.22 5.93 -18.05
N PHE A 112 -3.97 5.84 -17.62
CA PHE A 112 -2.90 6.77 -17.94
C PHE A 112 -2.34 6.47 -19.33
N SER A 113 -1.73 7.46 -19.98
CA SER A 113 -1.00 7.17 -21.21
C SER A 113 0.19 6.26 -20.86
N ALA A 114 0.44 5.23 -21.67
CA ALA A 114 1.65 4.41 -21.52
C ALA A 114 2.95 5.22 -21.70
N LEU A 115 2.84 6.45 -22.23
CA LEU A 115 3.94 7.39 -22.40
C LEU A 115 4.05 8.41 -21.26
N ASP A 116 3.12 8.42 -20.30
CA ASP A 116 3.20 9.31 -19.16
C ASP A 116 4.38 8.91 -18.27
N VAL A 117 5.24 9.87 -17.96
CA VAL A 117 6.37 9.68 -17.05
C VAL A 117 5.90 10.01 -15.64
N PRO A 118 5.95 9.04 -14.69
CA PRO A 118 5.58 9.31 -13.30
C PRO A 118 6.49 10.37 -12.70
N THR A 119 5.92 11.34 -11.97
CA THR A 119 6.70 12.29 -11.17
C THR A 119 6.29 12.25 -9.70
N LEU A 120 7.19 12.65 -8.79
CA LEU A 120 6.92 12.71 -7.36
C LEU A 120 5.73 13.61 -6.98
N HIS A 121 5.48 14.68 -7.76
CA HIS A 121 4.44 15.66 -7.47
C HIS A 121 3.11 15.37 -8.16
N ARG A 122 3.14 14.70 -9.33
CA ARG A 122 1.95 14.43 -10.13
C ARG A 122 1.41 13.01 -9.91
N GLY A 123 2.27 12.07 -9.49
CA GLY A 123 2.01 10.65 -9.71
C GLY A 123 2.03 10.32 -11.20
N LEU A 124 1.35 9.24 -11.59
CA LEU A 124 0.82 9.06 -12.95
C LEU A 124 -0.57 9.70 -12.98
#